data_AF-A0AAE9B097-F1
#
_entry.id   AF-A0AAE9B097-F1
#
_cell.length_a   1.000
_cell.length_b   1.000
_cell.length_c   1.000
_cell.angle_alpha   90.00
_cell.angle_beta   90.00
_cell.angle_gamma   90.00
#
_symmetry.space_group_name_H-M   'P 1'
#
loop_
_entity.id
_entity.type
_entity.pdbx_description
1 polymer ?
#
loop_
_entity_poly.entity_id
_entity_poly.type
_entity_poly.pdbx_seq_one_letter_code
_entity_poly.pdbx_strand_id
1 'polypeptide(L)'
;MSADGTTTVPLRDRVAAGQRDQDARTVMRLRLGVGIIGVLLPLALPLGNWIAARLDGHSGEDAWPGSMSGSYYTSTRDIFVGALCALGIFLIIYRFNKLNDIMGTIAGCCALGVALFPTSPPGADATESPVAVLHFVFAAALLLAMAAFCLLMYRAPGLEEREYVRLPYLVAGVLILVFMALAVTAAATGVGDDWLITPLYLCEWFSVWSFGFAWTGAALSLAADIDRLPRTRAVVGAVLGWFRSLGGSRGRAEPRSSEAT
;
A
#
# COMPACT_ATOMS: atom_id res chain seq x y z
N MET A 1 -6.57 -22.01 55.37
CA MET A 1 -6.79 -22.89 54.20
C MET A 1 -6.88 -21.97 52.99
N SER A 2 -5.76 -21.80 52.29
CA SER A 2 -5.61 -20.85 51.18
C SER A 2 -6.11 -21.50 49.90
N ALA A 3 -7.05 -20.87 49.20
CA ALA A 3 -7.43 -21.22 47.84
C ALA A 3 -7.15 -19.99 46.96
N ASP A 4 -5.95 -19.95 46.40
CA ASP A 4 -5.57 -18.96 45.39
C ASP A 4 -6.18 -19.38 44.05
N GLY A 5 -7.32 -18.78 43.73
CA GLY A 5 -8.03 -18.97 42.47
C GLY A 5 -7.43 -18.11 41.37
N THR A 6 -6.29 -18.51 40.81
CA THR A 6 -5.75 -17.90 39.59
C THR A 6 -6.69 -18.21 38.41
N THR A 7 -7.63 -17.31 38.13
CA THR A 7 -8.43 -17.31 36.91
C THR A 7 -7.51 -17.05 35.72
N THR A 8 -7.10 -18.12 35.03
CA THR A 8 -6.30 -18.01 33.81
C THR A 8 -7.17 -17.39 32.71
N VAL A 9 -6.97 -16.09 32.45
CA VAL A 9 -7.62 -15.41 31.33
C VAL A 9 -7.31 -16.19 30.04
N PRO A 10 -8.33 -16.59 29.25
CA PRO A 10 -8.12 -17.34 28.01
C PRO A 10 -7.14 -16.62 27.07
N LEU A 11 -6.27 -17.38 26.39
CA LEU A 11 -5.25 -16.81 25.50
C LEU A 11 -5.86 -15.88 24.43
N ARG A 12 -7.07 -16.21 23.94
CA ARG A 12 -7.87 -15.37 23.03
C ARG A 12 -8.16 -13.97 23.59
N ASP A 13 -8.44 -13.87 24.88
CA ASP A 13 -8.84 -12.61 25.54
C ASP A 13 -7.60 -11.77 25.85
N ARG A 14 -6.46 -12.41 26.09
CA ARG A 14 -5.14 -11.76 26.22
C ARG A 14 -4.61 -11.25 24.87
N VAL A 15 -4.81 -12.01 23.80
CA VAL A 15 -4.46 -11.60 22.43
C VAL A 15 -5.40 -10.47 21.95
N ALA A 16 -6.69 -10.56 22.22
CA ALA A 16 -7.66 -9.52 21.89
C ALA A 16 -7.45 -8.21 22.67
N ALA A 17 -7.00 -8.30 23.92
CA ALA A 17 -6.63 -7.13 24.74
C ALA A 17 -5.25 -6.55 24.37
N GLY A 18 -4.34 -7.36 23.81
CA GLY A 18 -2.96 -6.98 23.48
C GLY A 18 -2.72 -6.56 22.02
N GLN A 19 -3.60 -6.91 21.08
CA GLN A 19 -3.45 -6.57 19.66
C GLN A 19 -4.61 -5.72 19.15
N ARG A 20 -4.41 -4.41 19.12
CA ARG A 20 -5.11 -3.53 18.17
C ARG A 20 -4.19 -2.72 17.26
N ASP A 21 -2.89 -2.67 17.56
CA ASP A 21 -1.94 -1.98 16.70
C ASP A 21 -1.06 -2.98 15.93
N GLN A 22 -1.18 -2.92 14.60
CA GLN A 22 -0.28 -3.62 13.70
C GLN A 22 1.11 -2.97 13.82
N ASP A 23 2.17 -3.78 13.95
CA ASP A 23 3.54 -3.27 14.09
C ASP A 23 3.90 -2.29 12.95
N ALA A 24 4.52 -1.17 13.29
CA ALA A 24 4.85 -0.08 12.37
C ALA A 24 5.70 -0.55 11.19
N ARG A 25 6.63 -1.52 11.42
CA ARG A 25 7.43 -2.11 10.33
C ARG A 25 6.56 -2.90 9.34
N THR A 26 5.54 -3.59 9.84
CA THR A 26 4.59 -4.33 8.99
C THR A 26 3.75 -3.35 8.18
N VAL A 27 3.22 -2.29 8.80
CA VAL A 27 2.47 -1.22 8.12
C VAL A 27 3.33 -0.57 7.03
N MET A 28 4.59 -0.24 7.34
CA MET A 28 5.56 0.30 6.39
C MET A 28 5.78 -0.63 5.19
N ARG A 29 6.02 -1.93 5.44
CA ARG A 29 6.24 -2.93 4.37
C ARG A 29 5.01 -3.12 3.49
N LEU A 30 3.81 -3.15 4.07
CA LEU A 30 2.58 -3.24 3.30
C LEU A 30 2.40 -2.00 2.42
N ARG A 31 2.61 -0.79 2.97
CA ARG A 31 2.53 0.44 2.17
C ARG A 31 3.55 0.45 1.03
N LEU A 32 4.77 0.00 1.32
CA LEU A 32 5.84 -0.10 0.32
C LEU A 32 5.49 -1.12 -0.77
N GLY A 33 4.98 -2.29 -0.40
CA GLY A 33 4.56 -3.32 -1.36
C GLY A 33 3.44 -2.82 -2.28
N VAL A 34 2.41 -2.21 -1.71
CA VAL A 34 1.33 -1.55 -2.47
C VAL A 34 1.89 -0.49 -3.41
N GLY A 35 2.77 0.37 -2.91
CA GLY A 35 3.40 1.45 -3.67
C GLY A 35 4.25 0.96 -4.84
N ILE A 36 5.12 -0.02 -4.59
CA ILE A 36 6.00 -0.63 -5.61
C ILE A 36 5.18 -1.28 -6.70
N ILE A 37 4.14 -2.04 -6.34
CA ILE A 37 3.24 -2.64 -7.33
C ILE A 37 2.59 -1.55 -8.19
N GLY A 38 2.05 -0.50 -7.56
CA GLY A 38 1.42 0.61 -8.29
C GLY A 38 2.39 1.38 -9.21
N VAL A 39 3.66 1.54 -8.82
CA VAL A 39 4.65 2.24 -9.65
C VAL A 39 5.16 1.36 -10.79
N LEU A 40 5.47 0.09 -10.52
CA LEU A 40 6.12 -0.79 -11.48
C LEU A 40 5.15 -1.45 -12.47
N LEU A 41 3.95 -1.80 -12.03
CA LEU A 41 3.02 -2.58 -12.85
C LEU A 41 2.73 -1.91 -14.22
N PRO A 42 2.39 -0.61 -14.31
CA PRO A 42 2.08 0.00 -15.60
C PRO A 42 3.26 0.02 -16.59
N LEU A 43 4.50 -0.04 -16.10
CA LEU A 43 5.70 -0.13 -16.93
C LEU A 43 6.05 -1.58 -17.27
N ALA A 44 5.82 -2.50 -16.34
CA ALA A 44 6.17 -3.90 -16.49
C ALA A 44 5.38 -4.60 -17.61
N LEU A 45 4.13 -4.19 -17.85
CA LEU A 45 3.26 -4.79 -18.88
C LEU A 45 3.82 -4.57 -20.31
N PRO A 46 3.99 -3.33 -20.80
CA PRO A 46 4.52 -3.10 -22.14
C PRO A 46 5.98 -3.55 -22.26
N LEU A 47 6.78 -3.37 -21.20
CA LEU A 47 8.17 -3.82 -21.19
C LEU A 47 8.28 -5.34 -21.31
N GLY A 48 7.45 -6.08 -20.57
CA GLY A 48 7.44 -7.54 -20.63
C GLY A 48 6.95 -8.06 -21.99
N ASN A 49 5.95 -7.41 -22.59
CA ASN A 49 5.49 -7.73 -23.95
C ASN A 49 6.60 -7.48 -24.98
N TRP A 50 7.32 -6.35 -24.87
CA TRP A 50 8.44 -6.03 -25.74
C TRP A 50 9.58 -7.06 -25.62
N ILE A 51 9.94 -7.46 -24.39
CA ILE A 51 10.95 -8.50 -24.15
C ILE A 51 10.52 -9.82 -24.76
N ALA A 52 9.27 -10.25 -24.53
CA ALA A 52 8.74 -11.49 -25.09
C ALA A 52 8.76 -11.49 -26.62
N ALA A 53 8.28 -10.41 -27.25
CA ALA A 53 8.31 -10.24 -28.70
C ALA A 53 9.75 -10.36 -29.26
N ARG A 54 10.74 -9.78 -28.55
CA ARG A 54 12.14 -9.82 -28.97
C ARG A 54 12.77 -11.20 -28.85
N LEU A 55 12.33 -11.99 -27.87
CA LEU A 55 12.74 -13.40 -27.69
C LEU A 55 12.14 -14.29 -28.77
N ASP A 56 10.91 -14.01 -29.21
CA ASP A 56 10.22 -14.74 -30.27
C ASP A 56 10.63 -14.28 -31.69
N GLY A 57 11.55 -13.31 -31.81
CA GLY A 57 12.07 -12.83 -33.10
C GLY A 57 11.22 -11.77 -33.80
N HIS A 58 10.22 -11.19 -33.12
CA HIS A 58 9.36 -10.14 -33.65
C HIS A 58 9.91 -8.73 -33.32
N SER A 59 9.47 -7.70 -34.04
CA SER A 59 9.94 -6.31 -33.89
C SER A 59 9.46 -5.63 -32.60
N GLY A 60 8.36 -6.12 -32.01
CA GLY A 60 7.77 -5.57 -30.78
C GLY A 60 6.90 -4.33 -30.99
N GLU A 61 6.39 -4.13 -32.21
CA GLU A 61 5.54 -2.99 -32.59
C GLU A 61 4.23 -2.94 -31.78
N ASP A 62 3.68 -4.10 -31.40
CA ASP A 62 2.44 -4.24 -30.62
C ASP A 62 2.69 -4.46 -29.11
N ALA A 63 3.79 -3.94 -28.56
CA ALA A 63 4.13 -4.15 -27.15
C ALA A 63 3.10 -3.52 -26.18
N TRP A 64 2.41 -2.45 -26.59
CA TRP A 64 1.46 -1.72 -25.77
C TRP A 64 0.06 -2.34 -25.88
N PRO A 65 -0.51 -2.87 -24.78
CA PRO A 65 -1.89 -3.33 -24.80
C PRO A 65 -2.84 -2.12 -24.79
N GLY A 66 -4.05 -2.29 -25.35
CA GLY A 66 -5.07 -1.23 -25.41
C GLY A 66 -5.63 -0.78 -24.05
N SER A 67 -5.38 -1.52 -22.98
CA SER A 67 -5.61 -1.16 -21.58
C SER A 67 -4.67 -1.98 -20.70
N MET A 68 -4.48 -1.61 -19.43
CA MET A 68 -3.70 -2.42 -18.48
C MET A 68 -4.26 -3.83 -18.39
N SER A 69 -5.59 -3.98 -18.36
CA SER A 69 -6.25 -5.28 -18.34
C SER A 69 -6.21 -6.03 -19.67
N GLY A 70 -5.98 -5.34 -20.79
CA GLY A 70 -5.70 -5.98 -22.09
C GLY A 70 -4.52 -6.96 -22.03
N SER A 71 -3.65 -6.83 -21.02
CA SER A 71 -2.56 -7.75 -20.73
C SER A 71 -3.00 -9.20 -20.53
N TYR A 72 -4.28 -9.47 -20.22
CA TYR A 72 -4.87 -10.83 -20.21
C TYR A 72 -4.62 -11.61 -21.50
N TYR A 73 -4.53 -10.91 -22.63
CA TYR A 73 -4.35 -11.49 -23.96
C TYR A 73 -2.96 -11.24 -24.52
N THR A 74 -1.99 -10.95 -23.65
CA THR A 74 -0.58 -10.73 -24.00
C THR A 74 0.34 -11.64 -23.20
N SER A 75 1.63 -11.63 -23.51
CA SER A 75 2.66 -12.40 -22.81
C SER A 75 2.85 -11.98 -21.33
N THR A 76 2.29 -10.85 -20.90
CA THR A 76 2.39 -10.35 -19.52
C THR A 76 1.15 -10.59 -18.65
N ARG A 77 0.25 -11.48 -19.09
CA ARG A 77 -0.93 -11.91 -18.30
C ARG A 77 -0.58 -12.28 -16.86
N ASP A 78 0.43 -13.12 -16.66
CA ASP A 78 0.77 -13.64 -15.33
C ASP A 78 1.36 -12.54 -14.42
N ILE A 79 2.07 -11.57 -14.99
CA ILE A 79 2.56 -10.39 -14.28
C ILE A 79 1.36 -9.54 -13.83
N PHE A 80 0.40 -9.30 -14.72
CA PHE A 80 -0.81 -8.54 -14.42
C PHE A 80 -1.62 -9.19 -13.29
N VAL A 81 -1.98 -10.47 -13.45
CA VAL A 81 -2.79 -11.22 -12.48
C VAL A 81 -2.06 -11.36 -11.15
N GLY A 82 -0.78 -11.73 -11.17
CA GLY A 82 0.03 -11.89 -9.96
C GLY A 82 0.17 -10.59 -9.16
N ALA A 83 0.39 -9.46 -9.85
CA ALA A 83 0.49 -8.16 -9.22
C ALA A 83 -0.83 -7.71 -8.57
N LEU A 84 -1.97 -7.92 -9.23
CA LEU A 84 -3.28 -7.59 -8.67
C LEU A 84 -3.66 -8.49 -7.49
N CYS A 85 -3.29 -9.77 -7.53
CA CYS A 85 -3.44 -10.67 -6.38
C CYS A 85 -2.63 -10.16 -5.17
N ALA A 86 -1.35 -9.81 -5.38
CA ALA A 86 -0.50 -9.27 -4.32
C ALA A 86 -1.03 -7.93 -3.78
N LEU A 87 -1.42 -7.00 -4.68
CA LEU A 87 -2.03 -5.73 -4.32
C LEU A 87 -3.29 -5.94 -3.48
N GLY A 88 -4.17 -6.84 -3.92
CA GLY A 88 -5.42 -7.15 -3.24
C GLY A 88 -5.21 -7.63 -1.80
N ILE A 89 -4.31 -8.59 -1.61
CA ILE A 89 -3.99 -9.12 -0.29
C ILE A 89 -3.32 -8.08 0.61
N PHE A 90 -2.40 -7.27 0.07
CA PHE A 90 -1.75 -6.22 0.86
C PHE A 90 -2.75 -5.17 1.35
N LEU A 91 -3.70 -4.77 0.50
CA LEU A 91 -4.77 -3.83 0.87
C LEU A 91 -5.73 -4.43 1.90
N ILE A 92 -6.08 -5.71 1.78
CA ILE A 92 -6.97 -6.42 2.72
C ILE A 92 -6.33 -6.57 4.11
N ILE A 93 -5.01 -6.79 4.19
CA ILE A 93 -4.33 -7.02 5.47
C ILE A 93 -3.90 -5.71 6.15
N TYR A 94 -3.73 -4.63 5.39
CA TYR A 94 -3.36 -3.33 5.94
C TYR A 94 -4.40 -2.82 6.95
N ARG A 95 -3.93 -2.50 8.17
CA ARG A 95 -4.73 -1.90 9.24
C ARG A 95 -4.20 -0.52 9.59
N PHE A 96 -5.12 0.43 9.73
CA PHE A 96 -4.81 1.80 10.12
C PHE A 96 -5.92 2.41 10.99
N ASN A 97 -7.14 2.52 10.47
CA ASN A 97 -8.31 2.89 11.24
C ASN A 97 -9.56 2.29 10.60
N LYS A 98 -10.66 2.18 11.35
CA LYS A 98 -11.86 1.44 10.91
C LYS A 98 -12.34 1.80 9.50
N LEU A 99 -12.34 3.08 9.16
CA LEU A 99 -12.82 3.55 7.85
C LEU A 99 -11.85 3.17 6.72
N ASN A 100 -10.56 3.33 6.96
CA ASN A 100 -9.50 2.94 6.01
C ASN A 100 -9.37 1.42 5.88
N ASP A 101 -9.65 0.65 6.93
CA ASP A 101 -9.61 -0.81 6.93
C ASP A 101 -10.74 -1.39 6.05
N ILE A 102 -11.94 -0.81 6.17
CA ILE A 102 -13.08 -1.17 5.31
C ILE A 102 -12.75 -0.80 3.86
N MET A 103 -12.26 0.41 3.61
CA MET A 103 -11.93 0.84 2.25
C MET A 103 -10.80 0.00 1.63
N GLY A 104 -9.77 -0.34 2.40
CA GLY A 104 -8.69 -1.24 1.97
C GLY A 104 -9.20 -2.64 1.65
N THR A 105 -10.15 -3.15 2.44
CA THR A 105 -10.80 -4.44 2.14
C THR A 105 -11.61 -4.38 0.85
N ILE A 106 -12.40 -3.31 0.64
CA ILE A 106 -13.17 -3.11 -0.60
C ILE A 106 -12.22 -3.04 -1.80
N ALA A 107 -11.22 -2.15 -1.75
CA ALA A 107 -10.23 -2.00 -2.82
C ALA A 107 -9.50 -3.31 -3.11
N GLY A 108 -9.10 -4.04 -2.07
CA GLY A 108 -8.42 -5.31 -2.25
C GLY A 108 -9.30 -6.41 -2.84
N CYS A 109 -10.57 -6.49 -2.44
CA CYS A 109 -11.55 -7.38 -3.08
C CYS A 109 -11.79 -7.01 -4.54
N CYS A 110 -11.87 -5.71 -4.88
CA CYS A 110 -11.98 -5.26 -6.26
C CYS A 110 -10.74 -5.65 -7.07
N ALA A 111 -9.52 -5.49 -6.54
CA ALA A 111 -8.29 -5.93 -7.20
C ALA A 111 -8.27 -7.44 -7.47
N LEU A 112 -8.71 -8.26 -6.51
CA LEU A 112 -8.89 -9.70 -6.71
C LEU A 112 -9.94 -10.00 -7.78
N GLY A 113 -11.05 -9.26 -7.80
CA GLY A 113 -12.06 -9.36 -8.86
C GLY A 113 -11.46 -9.10 -10.24
N VAL A 114 -10.73 -7.99 -10.41
CA VAL A 114 -10.04 -7.66 -11.67
C VAL A 114 -9.05 -8.76 -12.06
N ALA A 115 -8.39 -9.42 -11.10
CA ALA A 115 -7.43 -10.51 -11.35
C ALA A 115 -8.06 -11.86 -11.72
N LEU A 116 -9.29 -12.12 -11.25
CA LEU A 116 -9.97 -13.41 -11.44
C LEU A 116 -10.92 -13.42 -12.63
N PHE A 117 -11.45 -12.27 -13.04
CA PHE A 117 -12.34 -12.14 -14.18
C PHE A 117 -11.59 -11.50 -15.35
N PRO A 118 -11.30 -12.23 -16.45
CA PRO A 118 -10.69 -11.64 -17.64
C PRO A 118 -11.54 -10.53 -18.29
N THR A 119 -10.87 -9.53 -18.85
CA THR A 119 -11.52 -8.53 -19.72
C THR A 119 -11.91 -9.13 -21.07
N SER A 120 -12.54 -8.36 -21.96
CA SER A 120 -12.83 -8.82 -23.33
C SER A 120 -11.57 -8.95 -24.19
N PRO A 121 -11.51 -9.95 -25.09
CA PRO A 121 -10.49 -9.99 -26.12
C PRO A 121 -10.52 -8.72 -26.99
N PRO A 122 -9.37 -8.32 -27.59
CA PRO A 122 -9.34 -7.23 -28.55
C PRO A 122 -10.38 -7.42 -29.68
N GLY A 123 -11.18 -6.39 -29.96
CA GLY A 123 -12.21 -6.42 -30.99
C GLY A 123 -13.52 -7.12 -30.61
N ALA A 124 -13.63 -7.69 -29.40
CA ALA A 124 -14.88 -8.27 -28.90
C ALA A 124 -15.71 -7.24 -28.12
N ASP A 125 -17.03 -7.32 -28.25
CA ASP A 125 -17.94 -6.52 -27.44
C ASP A 125 -17.95 -7.02 -25.99
N ALA A 126 -17.72 -6.12 -25.03
CA ALA A 126 -17.71 -6.43 -23.61
C ALA A 126 -19.10 -6.70 -23.03
N THR A 127 -20.17 -6.19 -23.64
CA THR A 127 -21.53 -6.41 -23.11
C THR A 127 -22.04 -7.82 -23.35
N GLU A 128 -21.45 -8.54 -24.30
CA GLU A 128 -21.83 -9.91 -24.66
C GLU A 128 -21.21 -10.97 -23.75
N SER A 129 -20.28 -10.58 -22.86
CA SER A 129 -19.63 -11.49 -21.92
C SER A 129 -19.90 -11.06 -20.48
N PRO A 130 -20.67 -11.83 -19.69
CA PRO A 130 -20.89 -11.53 -18.28
C PRO A 130 -19.58 -11.43 -17.47
N VAL A 131 -18.56 -12.18 -17.86
CA VAL A 131 -17.23 -12.15 -17.23
C VAL A 131 -16.53 -10.81 -17.52
N ALA A 132 -16.61 -10.30 -18.76
CA ALA A 132 -16.04 -9.01 -19.10
C ALA A 132 -16.78 -7.85 -18.43
N VAL A 133 -18.11 -7.95 -18.30
CA VAL A 133 -18.90 -6.98 -17.52
C VAL A 133 -18.47 -6.98 -16.05
N LEU A 134 -18.31 -8.16 -15.44
CA LEU A 134 -17.81 -8.26 -14.07
C LEU A 134 -16.42 -7.64 -13.94
N HIS A 135 -15.50 -7.93 -14.87
CA HIS A 135 -14.18 -7.32 -14.89
C HIS A 135 -14.26 -5.79 -14.90
N PHE A 136 -15.06 -5.22 -15.82
CA PHE A 136 -15.23 -3.78 -15.93
C PHE A 136 -15.77 -3.16 -14.62
N VAL A 137 -16.79 -3.77 -14.02
CA VAL A 137 -17.36 -3.32 -12.74
C VAL A 137 -16.30 -3.35 -11.64
N PHE A 138 -15.52 -4.42 -11.52
CA PHE A 138 -14.45 -4.51 -10.53
C PHE A 138 -13.32 -3.50 -10.79
N ALA A 139 -12.96 -3.24 -12.06
CA ALA A 139 -11.92 -2.29 -12.43
C ALA A 139 -12.33 -0.85 -12.11
N ALA A 140 -13.55 -0.46 -12.48
CA ALA A 140 -14.10 0.85 -12.14
C ALA A 140 -14.21 1.02 -10.62
N ALA A 141 -14.71 -0.01 -9.92
CA ALA A 141 -14.80 0.00 -8.46
C ALA A 141 -13.41 0.07 -7.78
N LEU A 142 -12.40 -0.61 -8.33
CA LEU A 142 -11.03 -0.57 -7.83
C LEU A 142 -10.45 0.85 -7.90
N LEU A 143 -10.54 1.51 -9.06
CA LEU A 143 -10.01 2.87 -9.22
C LEU A 143 -10.76 3.87 -8.32
N LEU A 144 -12.09 3.78 -8.23
CA LEU A 144 -12.88 4.59 -7.30
C LEU A 144 -12.50 4.32 -5.84
N ALA A 145 -12.32 3.06 -5.46
CA ALA A 145 -11.92 2.69 -4.11
C ALA A 145 -10.50 3.19 -3.79
N MET A 146 -9.56 3.14 -4.74
CA MET A 146 -8.21 3.70 -4.60
C MET A 146 -8.24 5.22 -4.42
N ALA A 147 -9.05 5.94 -5.21
CA ALA A 147 -9.25 7.37 -5.07
C ALA A 147 -9.85 7.71 -3.70
N ALA A 148 -10.93 7.03 -3.31
CA ALA A 148 -11.57 7.20 -2.02
C ALA A 148 -10.62 6.90 -0.87
N PHE A 149 -9.83 5.83 -0.96
CA PHE A 149 -8.84 5.47 0.05
C PHE A 149 -7.80 6.58 0.23
N CYS A 150 -7.27 7.16 -0.86
CA CYS A 150 -6.37 8.30 -0.75
C CYS A 150 -7.05 9.51 -0.08
N LEU A 151 -8.29 9.84 -0.47
CA LEU A 151 -9.03 10.97 0.12
C LEU A 151 -9.40 10.73 1.60
N LEU A 152 -9.56 9.48 2.03
CA LEU A 152 -9.77 9.09 3.42
C LEU A 152 -8.47 9.16 4.22
N MET A 153 -7.35 8.74 3.63
CA MET A 153 -6.01 8.89 4.21
C MET A 153 -5.60 10.36 4.34
N TYR A 154 -6.02 11.24 3.45
CA TYR A 154 -5.81 12.68 3.62
C TYR A 154 -6.50 13.24 4.87
N ARG A 155 -7.67 12.69 5.23
CA ARG A 155 -8.48 13.07 6.39
C ARG A 155 -8.23 12.21 7.62
N ALA A 156 -7.24 11.32 7.58
CA ALA A 156 -7.00 10.37 8.65
C ALA A 156 -6.44 11.07 9.90
N PRO A 157 -6.98 10.77 11.10
CA PRO A 157 -6.39 11.19 12.36
C PRO A 157 -4.93 10.75 12.46
N GLY A 158 -4.07 11.62 13.00
CA GLY A 158 -2.63 11.37 13.14
C GLY A 158 -1.78 11.74 11.92
N LEU A 159 -2.39 12.09 10.78
CA LEU A 159 -1.69 12.66 9.62
C LEU A 159 -1.90 14.18 9.48
N GLU A 160 -2.74 14.78 10.33
CA GLU A 160 -3.12 16.20 10.29
C GLU A 160 -1.92 17.14 10.44
N GLU A 161 -1.00 16.80 11.35
CA GLU A 161 0.22 17.57 11.62
C GLU A 161 1.33 17.30 10.57
N ARG A 162 1.11 16.35 9.65
CA ARG A 162 2.11 15.87 8.70
C ARG A 162 1.68 16.16 7.27
N GLU A 163 1.64 17.45 6.94
CA GLU A 163 1.19 17.93 5.63
C GLU A 163 1.90 17.25 4.46
N TYR A 164 3.22 17.08 4.57
CA TYR A 164 4.05 16.42 3.56
C TYR A 164 3.71 14.92 3.33
N VAL A 165 3.04 14.27 4.28
CA VAL A 165 2.55 12.88 4.13
C VAL A 165 1.12 12.85 3.61
N ARG A 166 0.24 13.73 4.11
CA ARG A 166 -1.18 13.73 3.72
C ARG A 166 -1.44 14.36 2.35
N LEU A 167 -0.71 15.41 1.97
CA LEU A 167 -0.96 16.15 0.72
C LEU A 167 -0.80 15.28 -0.53
N PRO A 168 0.22 14.39 -0.64
CA PRO A 168 0.30 13.42 -1.74
C PRO A 168 -0.94 12.55 -1.89
N TYR A 169 -1.60 12.16 -0.78
CA TYR A 169 -2.85 11.41 -0.85
C TYR A 169 -4.01 12.24 -1.41
N LEU A 170 -4.11 13.53 -1.06
CA LEU A 170 -5.12 14.41 -1.66
C LEU A 170 -4.92 14.52 -3.18
N VAL A 171 -3.68 14.83 -3.59
CA VAL A 171 -3.32 14.97 -5.00
C VAL A 171 -3.60 13.68 -5.75
N ALA A 172 -3.19 12.53 -5.21
CA ALA A 172 -3.42 11.24 -5.83
C ALA A 172 -4.92 10.93 -5.99
N GLY A 173 -5.72 11.15 -4.95
CA GLY A 173 -7.16 10.90 -5.00
C GLY A 173 -7.87 11.76 -6.05
N VAL A 174 -7.52 13.05 -6.16
CA VAL A 174 -8.07 13.95 -7.17
C VAL A 174 -7.63 13.56 -8.58
N LEU A 175 -6.34 13.26 -8.77
CA LEU A 175 -5.80 12.87 -10.07
C LEU A 175 -6.46 11.60 -10.60
N ILE A 176 -6.68 10.58 -9.76
CA ILE A 176 -7.38 9.35 -10.18
C ILE A 176 -8.77 9.69 -10.71
N LEU A 177 -9.55 10.53 -10.01
CA LEU A 177 -10.89 10.93 -10.47
C LEU A 177 -10.83 11.71 -11.79
N VAL A 178 -9.83 12.57 -11.96
CA VAL A 178 -9.61 13.30 -13.22
C VAL A 178 -9.29 12.33 -14.36
N PHE A 179 -8.38 11.39 -14.17
CA PHE A 179 -8.04 10.40 -15.19
C PHE A 179 -9.21 9.47 -15.52
N MET A 180 -10.04 9.11 -14.54
CA MET A 180 -11.28 8.39 -14.80
C MET A 180 -12.24 9.20 -15.69
N ALA A 181 -12.43 10.49 -15.40
CA ALA A 181 -13.27 11.37 -16.22
C ALA A 181 -12.69 11.58 -17.64
N LEU A 182 -11.37 11.67 -17.76
CA LEU A 182 -10.68 11.76 -19.05
C LEU A 182 -10.82 10.46 -19.86
N ALA A 183 -10.72 9.29 -19.23
CA ALA A 183 -10.92 8.00 -19.89
C ALA A 183 -12.34 7.89 -20.48
N VAL A 184 -13.36 8.27 -19.71
CA VAL A 184 -14.76 8.29 -20.16
C VAL A 184 -14.94 9.29 -21.31
N THR A 185 -14.34 10.47 -21.20
CA THR A 185 -14.43 11.52 -22.23
C THR A 185 -13.75 11.08 -23.53
N ALA A 186 -12.56 10.48 -23.44
CA ALA A 186 -11.85 9.93 -24.60
C ALA A 186 -12.68 8.85 -25.29
N ALA A 187 -13.23 7.90 -24.52
CA ALA A 187 -14.10 6.85 -25.04
C ALA A 187 -15.37 7.42 -25.70
N ALA A 188 -15.98 8.47 -25.14
CA ALA A 188 -17.19 9.08 -25.68
C ALA A 188 -16.94 9.93 -26.94
N THR A 189 -15.72 10.41 -27.14
CA THR A 189 -15.35 11.33 -28.24
C THR A 189 -14.52 10.67 -29.34
N GLY A 190 -14.03 9.44 -29.13
CA GLY A 190 -13.08 8.77 -30.03
C GLY A 190 -11.70 9.44 -30.06
N VAL A 191 -11.41 10.34 -29.11
CA VAL A 191 -10.13 11.05 -29.07
C VAL A 191 -9.04 10.07 -28.72
N GLY A 192 -8.11 9.85 -29.65
CA GLY A 192 -6.93 9.02 -29.44
C GLY A 192 -7.10 7.55 -29.81
N ASP A 193 -8.13 7.19 -30.56
CA ASP A 193 -8.33 5.82 -31.06
C ASP A 193 -7.17 5.35 -31.96
N ASP A 194 -6.54 6.26 -32.70
CA ASP A 194 -5.38 5.99 -33.57
C ASP A 194 -4.03 6.12 -32.85
N TRP A 195 -4.01 6.38 -31.53
CA TRP A 195 -2.75 6.55 -30.80
C TRP A 195 -2.07 5.21 -30.51
N LEU A 196 -0.73 5.19 -30.57
CA LEU A 196 0.06 4.02 -30.21
C LEU A 196 -0.19 3.56 -28.76
N ILE A 197 -0.36 4.52 -27.85
CA ILE A 197 -0.76 4.26 -26.47
C ILE A 197 -2.15 4.83 -26.30
N THR A 198 -3.12 3.95 -26.07
CA THR A 198 -4.52 4.36 -25.99
C THR A 198 -4.73 5.32 -24.81
N PRO A 199 -5.67 6.27 -24.93
CA PRO A 199 -6.07 7.13 -23.82
C PRO A 199 -6.49 6.34 -22.58
N LEU A 200 -7.14 5.19 -22.76
CA LEU A 200 -7.53 4.31 -21.67
C LEU A 200 -6.31 3.78 -20.91
N TYR A 201 -5.30 3.24 -21.61
CA TYR A 201 -4.07 2.77 -20.99
C TYR A 201 -3.36 3.91 -20.23
N LEU A 202 -3.24 5.10 -20.84
CA LEU A 202 -2.63 6.26 -20.19
C LEU A 202 -3.38 6.67 -18.92
N CYS A 203 -4.71 6.72 -18.95
CA CYS A 203 -5.51 7.11 -17.79
C CYS A 203 -5.43 6.07 -16.66
N GLU A 204 -5.46 4.78 -16.98
CA GLU A 204 -5.26 3.70 -16.00
C GLU A 204 -3.86 3.77 -15.41
N TRP A 205 -2.84 3.91 -16.25
CA TRP A 205 -1.45 4.06 -15.83
C TRP A 205 -1.30 5.24 -14.87
N PHE A 206 -1.67 6.46 -15.27
CA PHE A 206 -1.48 7.63 -14.42
C PHE A 206 -2.32 7.58 -13.14
N SER A 207 -3.47 6.92 -13.15
CA SER A 207 -4.26 6.63 -11.94
C SER A 207 -3.50 5.72 -10.97
N VAL A 208 -2.97 4.61 -11.48
CA VAL A 208 -2.24 3.62 -10.68
C VAL A 208 -0.91 4.22 -10.18
N TRP A 209 -0.24 5.05 -10.97
CA TRP A 209 0.94 5.81 -10.54
C TRP A 209 0.63 6.83 -9.44
N SER A 210 -0.44 7.60 -9.60
CA SER A 210 -0.88 8.57 -8.58
C SER A 210 -1.05 7.88 -7.22
N PHE A 211 -1.73 6.73 -7.21
CA PHE A 211 -1.86 5.91 -6.02
C PHE A 211 -0.51 5.35 -5.53
N GLY A 212 0.25 4.71 -6.41
CA GLY A 212 1.51 4.04 -6.07
C GLY A 212 2.56 4.98 -5.47
N PHE A 213 2.71 6.20 -6.01
CA PHE A 213 3.63 7.20 -5.49
C PHE A 213 3.21 7.73 -4.11
N ALA A 214 1.91 8.01 -3.89
CA ALA A 214 1.43 8.45 -2.58
C ALA A 214 1.69 7.39 -1.49
N TRP A 215 1.45 6.12 -1.81
CA TRP A 215 1.68 4.99 -0.90
C TRP A 215 3.17 4.72 -0.65
N THR A 216 4.01 4.84 -1.68
CA THR A 216 5.47 4.74 -1.55
C THR A 216 6.01 5.87 -0.66
N GLY A 217 5.58 7.11 -0.90
CA GLY A 217 5.98 8.27 -0.09
C GLY A 217 5.61 8.09 1.39
N ALA A 218 4.39 7.62 1.67
CA ALA A 218 3.95 7.33 3.03
C ALA A 218 4.68 6.15 3.69
N ALA A 219 5.15 5.17 2.90
CA ALA A 219 6.00 4.09 3.39
C ALA A 219 7.38 4.61 3.78
N LEU A 220 8.00 5.43 2.92
CA LEU A 220 9.32 6.02 3.16
C LEU A 220 9.31 6.99 4.35
N SER A 221 8.24 7.78 4.50
CA SER A 221 8.09 8.66 5.67
C SER A 221 8.00 7.86 6.97
N LEU A 222 7.31 6.71 6.95
CA LEU A 222 7.20 5.84 8.11
C LEU A 222 8.52 5.09 8.40
N ALA A 223 9.27 4.70 7.36
CA ALA A 223 10.61 4.13 7.51
C ALA A 223 11.56 5.10 8.22
N ALA A 224 11.55 6.38 7.81
CA ALA A 224 12.35 7.43 8.42
C ALA A 224 12.01 7.63 9.92
N ASP A 225 10.75 7.45 10.32
CA ASP A 225 10.35 7.52 11.72
C ASP A 225 10.80 6.29 12.53
N ILE A 226 10.70 5.09 11.95
CA ILE A 226 11.14 3.85 12.59
C ILE A 226 12.65 3.90 12.88
N ASP A 227 13.45 4.41 11.94
CA ASP A 227 14.90 4.55 12.11
C ASP A 227 15.28 5.56 13.22
N ARG A 228 14.39 6.51 13.51
CA ARG A 228 14.55 7.46 14.63
C ARG A 228 14.27 6.83 16.01
N LEU A 229 13.65 5.64 16.10
CA LEU A 229 12.98 5.19 17.33
C LEU A 229 13.78 4.42 18.42
N PRO A 230 14.88 3.68 18.21
CA PRO A 230 15.64 3.13 19.36
C PRO A 230 17.13 3.53 19.41
N ARG A 231 17.70 4.09 18.35
CA ARG A 231 19.11 4.51 18.35
C ARG A 231 19.34 5.70 19.29
N THR A 232 18.33 6.54 19.46
CA THR A 232 18.33 7.69 20.37
C THR A 232 18.02 7.28 21.81
N ARG A 233 17.01 6.43 22.06
CA ARG A 233 16.67 5.97 23.43
C ARG A 233 17.74 5.07 24.05
N ALA A 234 18.39 4.19 23.26
CA ALA A 234 19.47 3.35 23.76
C ALA A 234 20.73 4.18 24.08
N VAL A 235 21.08 5.16 23.24
CA VAL A 235 22.21 6.06 23.47
C VAL A 235 21.93 6.99 24.66
N VAL A 236 20.74 7.60 24.73
CA VAL A 236 20.34 8.45 25.87
C VAL A 236 20.24 7.63 27.16
N GLY A 237 19.71 6.40 27.11
CA GLY A 237 19.67 5.49 28.27
C GLY A 237 21.06 5.07 28.74
N ALA A 238 21.97 4.75 27.81
CA ALA A 238 23.36 4.41 28.14
C ALA A 238 24.12 5.61 28.71
N VAL A 239 23.94 6.81 28.14
CA VAL A 239 24.57 8.04 28.61
C VAL A 239 24.05 8.45 30.00
N LEU A 240 22.73 8.42 30.22
CA LEU A 240 22.14 8.73 31.53
C LEU A 240 22.51 7.67 32.59
N GLY A 241 22.59 6.39 32.22
CA GLY A 241 23.08 5.33 33.09
C GLY A 241 24.53 5.53 33.50
N TRP A 242 25.38 5.93 32.55
CA TRP A 242 26.78 6.26 32.80
C TRP A 242 26.94 7.46 33.73
N PHE A 243 26.21 8.56 33.51
CA PHE A 243 26.24 9.72 34.40
C PHE A 243 25.77 9.40 35.83
N ARG A 244 24.74 8.56 36.01
CA ARG A 244 24.31 8.11 37.35
C ARG A 244 25.38 7.26 38.05
N SER A 245 26.15 6.47 37.30
CA SER A 245 27.26 5.69 37.86
C SER A 245 28.42 6.56 38.35
N LEU A 246 28.66 7.72 37.71
CA LEU A 246 29.68 8.69 38.11
C LEU A 246 29.27 9.53 39.32
N GLY A 247 27.98 9.72 39.56
CA GLY A 247 27.46 10.46 40.71
C GLY A 247 27.39 9.66 42.02
N GLY A 248 27.55 8.33 41.98
CA GLY A 248 27.31 7.44 43.13
C GLY A 248 28.51 7.13 44.03
N SER A 249 29.70 7.68 43.78
CA SER A 249 30.94 7.26 44.45
C SER A 249 31.56 8.26 45.44
N ARG A 250 30.78 9.20 45.98
CA ARG A 250 31.22 10.05 47.10
C ARG A 250 30.27 9.98 48.28
N GLY A 251 30.66 9.21 49.30
CA GLY A 251 30.16 9.39 50.67
C GLY A 251 29.75 8.15 51.45
N ARG A 252 30.59 7.12 51.55
CA ARG A 252 30.61 6.27 52.76
C ARG A 252 31.93 6.52 53.49
N ALA A 253 31.92 7.50 54.39
CA ALA A 253 32.90 7.55 55.46
C ALA A 253 32.43 6.58 56.55
N GLU A 254 33.31 5.66 56.93
CA GLU A 254 33.10 4.69 58.01
C GLU A 254 32.84 5.37 59.36
N PRO A 255 32.03 4.78 60.25
CA PRO A 255 32.01 5.17 61.64
C PRO A 255 33.22 4.55 62.37
N ARG A 256 34.20 5.38 62.77
CA ARG A 256 35.19 4.96 63.78
C ARG A 256 34.53 4.97 65.15
N SER A 257 34.49 3.81 65.77
CA SER A 257 34.22 3.59 67.19
C SER A 257 35.42 4.00 68.06
N SER A 258 35.15 4.73 69.15
CA SER A 258 35.91 4.78 70.42
C SER A 258 35.08 5.64 71.38
N GLU A 259 34.31 5.06 72.30
CA GLU A 259 34.68 4.71 73.69
C GLU A 259 35.17 5.86 74.59
N ALA A 260 34.51 5.90 75.76
CA ALA A 260 34.97 6.30 77.10
C ALA A 260 34.48 7.65 77.69
N THR A 261 33.87 7.46 78.88
CA THR A 261 33.48 8.36 79.99
C THR A 261 32.29 9.29 79.83
#